data_AF-C6J1N9-F1
#
_entry.id   AF-C6J1N9-F1
#
_cell.length_a   1.000
_cell.length_b   1.000
_cell.length_c   1.000
_cell.angle_alpha   90.00
_cell.angle_beta   90.00
_cell.angle_gamma   90.00
#
_symmetry.space_group_name_H-M   'P 1'
#
loop_
_entity.id
_entity.type
_entity.pdbx_description
1 polymer ?
#
loop_
_entity_poly.entity_id
_entity_poly.type
_entity_poly.pdbx_seq_one_letter_code
_entity_poly.pdbx_strand_id
1 'polypeptide(L)'
;MRNLVDDYLTHNLTPLLLEFGANTEVVSKVCADINSRLSSIIYRWSDEEFRSTILLHGIEEATYYSPVSDINIRALVVVCIRNSLLEDLSSTRSAAKSLGLSNPIISDDQIKKITSDAITFFSNNDLLSASQQITKPLVDPFEKIQFEYPLAWYVMRKLSKCTNFTTFGAKEILKSNDYTTNKSNASDIFVEVQSGIDPTINHTLNKILESIRNRKQHFFFSDSFKMITRHPEKLYKIIESVLNANAPVVTFNYYISNGYVARRTNLLKPAHSEKDLNEKYKNTNGLRKAHLEIIKIMR
;
A
#
# COMPACT_ATOMS: atom_id res chain seq x y z
N MET A 1 3.01 21.84 -21.41
CA MET A 1 3.23 22.60 -20.16
C MET A 1 3.82 21.60 -19.19
N ARG A 2 5.04 21.81 -18.67
CA ARG A 2 5.59 20.91 -17.64
C ARG A 2 4.84 21.20 -16.35
N ASN A 3 4.31 20.16 -15.72
CA ASN A 3 3.65 20.28 -14.43
C ASN A 3 4.60 19.83 -13.30
N LEU A 4 4.17 20.01 -12.05
CA LEU A 4 4.95 19.67 -10.86
C LEU A 4 5.51 18.23 -10.85
N VAL A 5 4.76 17.26 -11.39
CA VAL A 5 5.19 15.86 -11.47
C VAL A 5 6.31 15.71 -12.51
N ASP A 6 6.16 16.33 -13.68
CA ASP A 6 7.20 16.32 -14.71
C ASP A 6 8.50 16.97 -14.21
N ASP A 7 8.38 18.05 -13.43
CA ASP A 7 9.52 18.76 -12.86
C ASP A 7 10.26 17.88 -11.84
N TYR A 8 9.55 17.21 -10.94
CA TYR A 8 10.14 16.24 -10.00
C TYR A 8 10.87 15.11 -10.75
N LEU A 9 10.20 14.49 -11.72
CA LEU A 9 10.75 13.35 -12.44
C LEU A 9 11.99 13.73 -13.25
N THR A 10 11.98 14.90 -13.89
CA THR A 10 13.06 15.37 -14.75
C THR A 10 14.27 15.84 -13.96
N HIS A 11 14.05 16.65 -12.91
CA HIS A 11 15.15 17.34 -12.23
C HIS A 11 15.61 16.65 -10.94
N ASN A 12 14.81 15.74 -10.38
CA ASN A 12 15.15 15.05 -9.14
C ASN A 12 15.34 13.55 -9.36
N LEU A 13 14.31 12.84 -9.83
CA LEU A 13 14.35 11.37 -9.85
C LEU A 13 15.23 10.81 -10.97
N THR A 14 15.09 11.30 -12.20
CA THR A 14 15.82 10.77 -13.36
C THR A 14 17.34 10.84 -13.18
N PRO A 15 17.94 11.98 -12.77
CA PRO A 15 19.38 12.04 -12.54
C PRO A 15 19.86 11.05 -11.48
N LEU A 16 19.11 10.89 -10.38
CA LEU A 16 19.45 9.95 -9.30
C LEU A 16 19.41 8.49 -9.77
N LEU A 17 18.40 8.10 -10.55
CA LEU A 17 18.31 6.73 -11.06
C LEU A 17 19.46 6.41 -12.02
N LEU A 18 19.84 7.36 -12.88
CA LEU A 18 21.00 7.21 -13.77
C LEU A 18 22.31 7.09 -12.98
N GLU A 19 22.49 7.91 -11.93
CA GLU A 19 23.63 7.84 -11.03
C GLU A 19 23.73 6.47 -10.34
N PHE A 20 22.59 5.87 -9.98
CA PHE A 20 22.53 4.53 -9.39
C PHE A 20 22.66 3.38 -10.42
N GLY A 21 22.91 3.70 -11.69
CA GLY A 21 23.19 2.71 -12.73
C GLY A 21 21.96 2.18 -13.47
N ALA A 22 20.80 2.84 -13.37
CA ALA A 22 19.66 2.55 -14.24
C ALA A 22 19.97 2.99 -15.67
N ASN A 23 19.57 2.18 -16.66
CA ASN A 23 19.61 2.60 -18.06
C ASN A 23 18.33 3.39 -18.43
N THR A 24 18.34 4.02 -19.61
CA THR A 24 17.21 4.85 -20.08
C THR A 24 15.88 4.10 -20.14
N GLU A 25 15.89 2.80 -20.46
CA GLU A 25 14.67 1.99 -20.51
C GLU A 25 14.07 1.79 -19.11
N VAL A 26 14.91 1.43 -18.14
CA VAL A 26 14.49 1.26 -16.73
C VAL A 26 13.99 2.58 -16.16
N VAL A 27 14.72 3.67 -16.38
CA VAL A 27 14.31 5.03 -15.97
C VAL A 27 12.94 5.36 -16.56
N SER A 28 12.74 5.12 -17.87
CA SER A 28 11.46 5.39 -18.54
C SER A 28 10.31 4.62 -17.91
N LYS A 29 10.46 3.31 -17.65
CA LYS A 29 9.42 2.47 -17.01
C LYS A 29 9.08 2.97 -15.61
N VAL A 30 10.08 3.22 -14.78
CA VAL A 30 9.89 3.66 -13.39
C VAL A 30 9.28 5.06 -13.32
N CYS A 31 9.77 6.00 -14.13
CA CYS A 31 9.22 7.35 -14.19
C CYS A 31 7.79 7.35 -14.74
N ALA A 32 7.44 6.50 -15.70
CA ALA A 32 6.08 6.38 -16.21
C ALA A 32 5.08 5.88 -15.15
N ASP A 33 5.46 4.84 -14.38
CA ASP A 33 4.63 4.31 -13.28
C ASP A 33 4.46 5.36 -12.17
N ILE A 34 5.54 6.02 -11.75
CA ILE A 34 5.48 7.09 -10.74
C ILE A 34 4.67 8.28 -11.23
N ASN A 35 4.83 8.69 -12.50
CA ASN A 35 4.03 9.77 -13.10
C ASN A 35 2.54 9.44 -13.02
N SER A 36 2.15 8.26 -13.50
CA SER A 36 0.76 7.79 -13.45
C SER A 36 0.21 7.85 -12.02
N ARG A 37 0.93 7.29 -11.04
CA ARG A 37 0.49 7.28 -9.64
C ARG A 37 0.39 8.67 -9.02
N LEU A 38 1.41 9.52 -9.19
CA LEU A 38 1.42 10.89 -8.66
C LEU A 38 0.30 11.71 -9.29
N SER A 39 0.24 11.70 -10.63
CA SER A 39 -0.77 12.43 -11.38
C SER A 39 -2.17 12.01 -10.91
N SER A 40 -2.46 10.71 -10.80
CA SER A 40 -3.74 10.17 -10.35
C SER A 40 -4.24 10.69 -9.00
N ILE A 41 -3.33 10.96 -8.05
CA ILE A 41 -3.73 11.50 -6.74
C ILE A 41 -3.73 13.03 -6.78
N ILE A 42 -2.71 13.66 -7.37
CA ILE A 42 -2.57 15.12 -7.33
C ILE A 42 -3.65 15.79 -8.18
N TYR A 43 -4.05 15.27 -9.34
CA TYR A 43 -5.15 15.89 -10.10
C TYR A 43 -6.48 15.87 -9.32
N ARG A 44 -6.63 14.93 -8.37
CA ARG A 44 -7.77 14.83 -7.44
C ARG A 44 -7.45 15.39 -6.05
N TRP A 45 -6.44 16.24 -5.88
CA TRP A 45 -5.97 16.63 -4.54
C TRP A 45 -7.07 17.27 -3.67
N SER A 46 -7.99 18.00 -4.28
CA SER A 46 -9.15 18.61 -3.63
C SER A 46 -10.25 17.61 -3.23
N ASP A 47 -10.27 16.41 -3.80
CA ASP A 47 -11.18 15.34 -3.38
C ASP A 47 -10.62 14.67 -2.11
N GLU A 48 -10.97 15.23 -0.96
CA GLU A 48 -10.51 14.74 0.35
C GLU A 48 -10.93 13.29 0.61
N GLU A 49 -12.10 12.87 0.15
CA GLU A 49 -12.60 11.52 0.39
C GLU A 49 -11.77 10.50 -0.37
N PHE A 50 -11.55 10.71 -1.67
CA PHE A 50 -10.68 9.86 -2.47
C PHE A 50 -9.24 9.89 -1.95
N ARG A 51 -8.69 11.10 -1.74
CA ARG A 51 -7.31 11.32 -1.30
C ARG A 51 -7.03 10.63 0.03
N SER A 52 -7.84 10.89 1.07
CA SER A 52 -7.63 10.29 2.39
C SER A 52 -7.77 8.76 2.37
N THR A 53 -8.66 8.23 1.53
CA THR A 53 -8.90 6.78 1.42
C THR A 53 -7.71 6.06 0.77
N ILE A 54 -7.14 6.62 -0.32
CA ILE A 54 -5.97 6.04 -0.98
C ILE A 54 -4.70 6.24 -0.14
N LEU A 55 -4.48 7.45 0.40
CA LEU A 55 -3.26 7.74 1.16
C LEU A 55 -3.15 6.93 2.45
N LEU A 56 -4.27 6.44 3.00
CA LEU A 56 -4.31 5.55 4.15
C LEU A 56 -3.38 4.32 4.00
N HIS A 57 -3.17 3.83 2.77
CA HIS A 57 -2.27 2.70 2.50
C HIS A 57 -0.84 2.97 2.96
N GLY A 58 -0.40 4.20 2.76
CA GLY A 58 0.96 4.62 3.03
C GLY A 58 1.17 5.11 4.45
N ILE A 59 0.11 5.40 5.23
CA ILE A 59 0.26 6.09 6.52
C ILE A 59 1.15 5.31 7.49
N GLU A 60 1.00 3.99 7.60
CA GLU A 60 1.82 3.17 8.52
C GLU A 60 3.32 3.35 8.23
N GLU A 61 3.71 3.27 6.96
CA GLU A 61 5.11 3.41 6.54
C GLU A 61 5.56 4.88 6.50
N ALA A 62 4.66 5.80 6.15
CA ALA A 62 4.94 7.23 6.07
C ALA A 62 5.46 7.77 7.40
N THR A 63 4.98 7.26 8.54
CA THR A 63 5.46 7.66 9.87
C THR A 63 6.95 7.44 10.11
N TYR A 64 7.61 6.58 9.31
CA TYR A 64 9.04 6.26 9.45
C TYR A 64 9.96 7.21 8.68
N TYR A 65 9.51 7.79 7.55
CA TYR A 65 10.39 8.58 6.68
C TYR A 65 10.51 10.04 7.11
N SER A 66 11.71 10.61 7.03
CA SER A 66 11.96 12.02 7.31
C SER A 66 11.95 12.85 6.01
N PRO A 67 11.84 14.19 6.06
CA PRO A 67 11.57 15.01 7.24
C PRO A 67 10.15 14.82 7.80
N VAL A 68 9.94 15.26 9.04
CA VAL A 68 8.59 15.36 9.59
C VAL A 68 7.88 16.52 8.88
N SER A 69 6.84 16.19 8.12
CA SER A 69 5.96 17.13 7.41
C SER A 69 4.52 16.61 7.45
N ASP A 70 3.61 17.25 6.72
CA ASP A 70 2.22 16.81 6.59
C ASP A 70 2.15 15.30 6.25
N ILE A 71 1.39 14.55 7.05
CA ILE A 71 1.29 13.09 6.91
C ILE A 71 0.72 12.68 5.55
N ASN A 72 -0.14 13.49 4.93
CA ASN A 72 -0.67 13.24 3.60
C ASN A 72 0.42 13.39 2.53
N ILE A 73 1.36 14.32 2.70
CA ILE A 73 2.49 14.46 1.77
C ILE A 73 3.44 13.27 1.91
N ARG A 74 3.76 12.86 3.14
CA ARG A 74 4.57 11.67 3.39
C ARG A 74 3.90 10.40 2.87
N ALA A 75 2.59 10.26 3.08
CA ALA A 75 1.80 9.15 2.55
C ALA A 75 1.71 9.17 1.02
N LEU A 76 1.60 10.36 0.39
CA LEU A 76 1.62 10.51 -1.07
C LEU A 76 2.92 9.95 -1.65
N VAL A 77 4.06 10.33 -1.07
CA VAL A 77 5.37 9.81 -1.49
C VAL A 77 5.44 8.29 -1.29
N VAL A 78 4.97 7.77 -0.16
CA VAL A 78 4.94 6.32 0.06
C VAL A 78 4.09 5.60 -0.99
N VAL A 79 2.86 6.06 -1.23
CA VAL A 79 1.92 5.38 -2.13
C VAL A 79 2.32 5.52 -3.60
N CYS A 80 2.85 6.68 -4.01
CA CYS A 80 3.10 6.95 -5.43
C CYS A 80 4.54 6.73 -5.87
N ILE A 81 5.52 6.86 -4.96
CA ILE A 81 6.94 6.72 -5.28
C ILE A 81 7.50 5.45 -4.65
N ARG A 82 7.31 5.23 -3.35
CA ARG A 82 7.89 4.05 -2.68
C ARG A 82 7.22 2.75 -3.12
N ASN A 83 5.89 2.79 -3.28
CA ASN A 83 5.04 1.68 -3.73
C ASN A 83 4.88 1.66 -5.25
N SER A 84 5.94 1.99 -5.97
CA SER A 84 6.01 2.00 -7.44
C SER A 84 7.00 0.94 -7.94
N LEU A 85 7.23 0.87 -9.24
CA LEU A 85 8.31 0.10 -9.85
C LEU A 85 9.71 0.44 -9.29
N LEU A 86 9.86 1.56 -8.57
CA LEU A 86 11.07 1.85 -7.79
C LEU A 86 11.42 0.73 -6.81
N GLU A 87 10.43 0.05 -6.22
CA GLU A 87 10.67 -1.09 -5.31
C GLU A 87 11.41 -2.24 -5.99
N ASP A 88 11.17 -2.47 -7.27
CA ASP A 88 11.79 -3.58 -7.99
C ASP A 88 13.27 -3.32 -8.28
N LEU A 89 13.71 -2.06 -8.15
CA LEU A 89 15.12 -1.69 -8.20
C LEU A 89 15.90 -1.99 -6.91
N SER A 90 15.19 -2.21 -5.79
CA SER A 90 15.79 -2.44 -4.46
C SER A 90 15.44 -3.80 -3.83
N SER A 91 14.47 -4.53 -4.38
CA SER A 91 13.93 -5.74 -3.74
C SER A 91 14.71 -7.01 -4.11
N THR A 92 14.20 -7.82 -5.04
CA THR A 92 14.75 -9.13 -5.37
C THR A 92 15.41 -9.15 -6.74
N ARG A 93 16.24 -10.17 -6.97
CA ARG A 93 16.84 -10.40 -8.30
C ARG A 93 15.78 -10.72 -9.37
N SER A 94 14.69 -11.40 -9.01
CA SER A 94 13.59 -11.69 -9.95
C SER A 94 12.84 -10.42 -10.34
N ALA A 95 12.56 -9.54 -9.37
CA ALA A 95 11.96 -8.23 -9.60
C ALA A 95 12.86 -7.34 -10.48
N ALA A 96 14.15 -7.24 -10.16
CA ALA A 96 15.10 -6.48 -10.98
C ALA A 96 15.17 -7.01 -12.44
N LYS A 97 15.13 -8.33 -12.62
CA LYS A 97 15.10 -8.96 -13.96
C LYS A 97 13.85 -8.62 -14.76
N SER A 98 12.68 -8.49 -14.13
CA SER A 98 11.45 -8.10 -14.85
C SER A 98 11.57 -6.70 -15.47
N LEU A 99 12.41 -5.83 -14.87
CA LEU A 99 12.73 -4.50 -15.39
C LEU A 99 13.87 -4.49 -16.42
N GLY A 100 14.56 -5.61 -16.62
CA GLY A 100 15.70 -5.73 -17.54
C GLY A 100 17.08 -5.59 -16.86
N LEU A 101 17.15 -5.71 -15.53
CA LEU A 101 18.39 -5.64 -14.76
C LEU A 101 18.89 -7.04 -14.33
N SER A 102 20.20 -7.20 -14.18
CA SER A 102 20.78 -8.47 -13.73
C SER A 102 20.66 -8.69 -12.21
N ASN A 103 20.66 -7.58 -11.45
CA ASN A 103 20.55 -7.50 -10.00
C ASN A 103 19.87 -6.17 -9.59
N PRO A 104 19.34 -6.05 -8.36
CA PRO A 104 18.93 -4.76 -7.80
C PRO A 104 20.10 -3.78 -7.83
N ILE A 105 19.80 -2.51 -8.09
CA ILE A 105 20.78 -1.43 -8.25
C ILE A 105 20.66 -0.34 -7.18
N ILE A 106 19.61 -0.40 -6.35
CA ILE A 106 19.37 0.55 -5.27
C ILE A 106 19.41 -0.18 -3.93
N SER A 107 20.21 0.32 -3.00
CA SER A 107 20.26 -0.13 -1.60
C SER A 107 19.14 0.48 -0.74
N ASP A 108 18.90 -0.10 0.43
CA ASP A 108 17.92 0.44 1.40
C ASP A 108 18.18 1.90 1.79
N ASP A 109 19.46 2.30 1.92
CA ASP A 109 19.81 3.67 2.28
C ASP A 109 19.55 4.64 1.11
N GLN A 110 19.78 4.21 -0.13
CA GLN A 110 19.43 5.00 -1.30
C GLN A 110 17.90 5.13 -1.45
N ILE A 111 17.12 4.09 -1.14
CA ILE A 111 15.65 4.19 -1.10
C ILE A 111 15.18 5.19 -0.04
N LYS A 112 15.77 5.16 1.16
CA LYS A 112 15.46 6.15 2.21
C LYS A 112 15.79 7.56 1.74
N LYS A 113 16.92 7.75 1.05
CA LYS A 113 17.32 9.05 0.48
C LYS A 113 16.32 9.53 -0.58
N ILE A 114 16.00 8.71 -1.59
CA ILE A 114 15.01 9.06 -2.62
C ILE A 114 13.68 9.46 -1.97
N THR A 115 13.22 8.67 -1.00
CA THR A 115 11.97 8.93 -0.29
C THR A 115 12.00 10.24 0.48
N SER A 116 13.11 10.53 1.19
CA SER A 116 13.26 11.76 1.98
C SER A 116 13.38 13.01 1.10
N ASP A 117 14.12 12.90 -0.02
CA ASP A 117 14.28 13.97 -0.99
C ASP A 117 12.94 14.27 -1.67
N ALA A 118 12.15 13.25 -2.01
CA ALA A 118 10.79 13.40 -2.54
C ALA A 118 9.84 14.06 -1.53
N ILE A 119 9.86 13.65 -0.26
CA ILE A 119 9.06 14.29 0.80
C ILE A 119 9.42 15.78 0.88
N THR A 120 10.71 16.12 0.85
CA THR A 120 11.17 17.51 0.88
C THR A 120 10.64 18.29 -0.33
N PHE A 121 10.76 17.72 -1.53
CA PHE A 121 10.27 18.34 -2.76
C PHE A 121 8.76 18.64 -2.67
N PHE A 122 7.93 17.64 -2.39
CA PHE A 122 6.47 17.83 -2.37
C PHE A 122 5.99 18.64 -1.16
N SER A 123 6.74 18.67 -0.05
CA SER A 123 6.41 19.53 1.10
C SER A 123 6.62 21.02 0.81
N ASN A 124 7.49 21.36 -0.14
CA ASN A 124 7.78 22.73 -0.52
C ASN A 124 6.91 23.25 -1.67
N ASN A 125 5.93 22.47 -2.13
CA ASN A 125 5.07 22.81 -3.25
C ASN A 125 3.59 22.78 -2.84
N ASP A 126 2.80 23.70 -3.40
CA ASP A 126 1.35 23.72 -3.20
C ASP A 126 0.66 22.72 -4.13
N LEU A 127 0.29 21.57 -3.56
CA LEU A 127 -0.38 20.49 -4.28
C LEU A 127 -1.80 20.84 -4.72
N LEU A 128 -2.48 21.77 -4.05
CA LEU A 128 -3.81 22.22 -4.46
C LEU A 128 -3.74 23.12 -5.69
N SER A 129 -2.74 24.00 -5.76
CA SER A 129 -2.47 24.78 -6.97
C SER A 129 -1.97 23.89 -8.11
N ALA A 130 -1.10 22.92 -7.81
CA ALA A 130 -0.59 21.97 -8.80
C ALA A 130 -1.68 21.08 -9.40
N SER A 131 -2.73 20.74 -8.64
CA SER A 131 -3.85 19.91 -9.13
C SER A 131 -4.57 20.54 -10.33
N GLN A 132 -4.54 21.88 -10.45
CA GLN A 132 -5.17 22.60 -11.56
C GLN A 132 -4.38 22.50 -12.88
N GLN A 133 -3.11 22.11 -12.81
CA GLN A 133 -2.19 22.02 -13.94
C GLN A 133 -1.93 20.58 -14.39
N ILE A 134 -2.30 19.62 -13.55
CA ILE A 134 -2.12 18.18 -13.80
C ILE A 134 -3.43 17.63 -14.34
N THR A 135 -3.35 16.88 -15.43
CA THR A 135 -4.49 16.19 -16.00
C THR A 135 -4.55 14.74 -15.51
N LYS A 136 -5.73 14.14 -15.63
CA LYS A 136 -5.91 12.71 -15.40
C LYS A 136 -4.94 11.92 -16.30
N PRO A 137 -4.14 10.97 -15.76
CA PRO A 137 -3.26 10.15 -16.58
C PRO A 137 -4.06 9.14 -17.41
N LEU A 138 -3.47 8.69 -18.53
CA LEU A 138 -4.09 7.70 -19.42
C LEU A 138 -4.37 6.37 -18.70
N VAL A 139 -3.42 5.94 -17.88
CA VAL A 139 -3.55 4.78 -17.00
C VAL A 139 -3.61 5.31 -15.58
N ASP A 140 -4.70 5.02 -14.87
CA ASP A 140 -4.91 5.41 -13.48
C ASP A 140 -5.02 4.16 -12.60
N PRO A 141 -4.01 3.86 -11.76
CA PRO A 141 -3.99 2.64 -10.96
C PRO A 141 -4.97 2.66 -9.78
N PHE A 142 -5.64 3.77 -9.52
CA PHE A 142 -6.54 3.96 -8.38
C PHE A 142 -8.00 4.16 -8.78
N GLU A 143 -8.28 4.58 -10.01
CA GLU A 143 -9.61 4.99 -10.47
C GLU A 143 -10.68 3.91 -10.29
N LYS A 144 -10.36 2.67 -10.67
CA LYS A 144 -11.33 1.58 -10.70
C LYS A 144 -11.59 0.95 -9.34
N ILE A 145 -10.70 1.19 -8.37
CA ILE A 145 -10.71 0.52 -7.07
C ILE A 145 -12.06 0.65 -6.37
N GLN A 146 -12.64 1.86 -6.36
CA GLN A 146 -13.90 2.11 -5.68
C GLN A 146 -15.10 1.36 -6.28
N PHE A 147 -15.02 1.02 -7.57
CA PHE A 147 -16.07 0.36 -8.31
C PHE A 147 -15.89 -1.17 -8.31
N GLU A 148 -14.65 -1.64 -8.41
CA GLU A 148 -14.32 -3.07 -8.41
C GLU A 148 -14.35 -3.69 -7.01
N TYR A 149 -14.03 -2.89 -5.98
CA TYR A 149 -13.95 -3.33 -4.58
C TYR A 149 -14.76 -2.41 -3.66
N PRO A 150 -16.09 -2.33 -3.84
CA PRO A 150 -16.92 -1.32 -3.19
C PRO A 150 -17.03 -1.50 -1.66
N LEU A 151 -17.00 -2.74 -1.15
CA LEU A 151 -17.04 -2.99 0.29
C LEU A 151 -15.73 -2.57 0.95
N ALA A 152 -14.60 -2.96 0.37
CA ALA A 152 -13.27 -2.56 0.82
C ALA A 152 -13.11 -1.04 0.75
N TRP A 153 -13.50 -0.40 -0.35
CA TRP A 153 -13.51 1.06 -0.48
C TRP A 153 -14.33 1.73 0.62
N TYR A 154 -15.57 1.28 0.81
CA TYR A 154 -16.47 1.84 1.80
C TYR A 154 -15.88 1.77 3.22
N VAL A 155 -15.30 0.63 3.60
CA VAL A 155 -14.71 0.44 4.93
C VAL A 155 -13.40 1.21 5.08
N MET A 156 -12.53 1.22 4.07
CA MET A 156 -11.28 1.99 4.10
C MET A 156 -11.53 3.49 4.20
N ARG A 157 -12.57 4.01 3.55
CA ARG A 157 -13.03 5.39 3.72
C ARG A 157 -13.49 5.69 5.15
N LYS A 158 -14.12 4.72 5.83
CA LYS A 158 -14.48 4.89 7.25
C LYS A 158 -13.23 4.89 8.13
N LEU A 159 -12.25 4.04 7.82
CA LEU A 159 -10.97 3.99 8.53
C LEU A 159 -10.13 5.25 8.32
N SER A 160 -10.14 5.87 7.13
CA SER A 160 -9.33 7.08 6.86
C SER A 160 -9.76 8.27 7.73
N LYS A 161 -11.06 8.37 8.03
CA LYS A 161 -11.64 9.39 8.92
C LYS A 161 -11.61 8.96 10.40
N CYS A 162 -11.13 7.76 10.70
CA CYS A 162 -11.13 7.20 12.05
C CYS A 162 -9.91 7.66 12.84
N THR A 163 -10.11 8.32 13.97
CA THR A 163 -9.05 8.65 14.93
C THR A 163 -8.83 7.56 15.97
N ASN A 164 -9.84 6.74 16.23
CA ASN A 164 -9.79 5.74 17.28
C ASN A 164 -10.67 4.51 16.99
N PHE A 165 -11.99 4.69 16.90
CA PHE A 165 -12.88 3.67 16.33
C PHE A 165 -14.11 4.33 15.70
N THR A 166 -14.76 3.61 14.81
CA THR A 166 -15.99 4.06 14.17
C THR A 166 -16.87 2.86 13.87
N THR A 167 -18.13 2.92 14.30
CA THR A 167 -19.19 2.00 13.89
C THR A 167 -19.97 2.62 12.73
N PHE A 168 -20.53 1.78 11.87
CA PHE A 168 -21.35 2.21 10.74
C PHE A 168 -22.27 1.08 10.29
N GLY A 169 -23.28 1.42 9.49
CA GLY A 169 -24.17 0.41 8.89
C GLY A 169 -23.36 -0.56 8.03
N ALA A 170 -23.38 -1.84 8.39
CA ALA A 170 -22.77 -2.90 7.61
C ALA A 170 -23.42 -2.96 6.22
N LYS A 171 -22.60 -3.18 5.20
CA LYS A 171 -23.06 -3.37 3.82
C LYS A 171 -23.41 -4.82 3.59
N GLU A 172 -24.27 -5.06 2.60
CA GLU A 172 -24.56 -6.41 2.16
C GLU A 172 -23.26 -7.09 1.71
N ILE A 173 -23.08 -8.31 2.20
CA ILE A 173 -21.96 -9.15 1.80
C ILE A 173 -22.34 -9.86 0.52
N LEU A 174 -21.56 -9.63 -0.53
CA LEU A 174 -21.70 -10.38 -1.76
C LEU A 174 -21.17 -11.79 -1.50
N LYS A 175 -22.07 -12.77 -1.44
CA LYS A 175 -21.66 -14.18 -1.47
C LYS A 175 -20.95 -14.39 -2.81
N SER A 176 -19.63 -14.56 -2.77
CA SER A 176 -18.86 -14.76 -4.00
C SER A 176 -19.32 -16.02 -4.71
N ASN A 177 -19.96 -15.86 -5.88
CA ASN A 177 -19.88 -16.86 -6.93
C ASN A 177 -18.43 -16.83 -7.42
N ASP A 178 -17.73 -17.95 -7.25
CA ASP A 178 -16.43 -18.30 -7.84
C ASP A 178 -15.58 -17.11 -8.31
N TYR A 179 -14.80 -16.53 -7.40
CA TYR A 179 -13.52 -15.98 -7.84
C TYR A 179 -12.78 -17.14 -8.49
N THR A 180 -12.67 -17.13 -9.81
CA THR A 180 -11.93 -18.14 -10.59
C THR A 180 -10.48 -18.11 -10.11
N THR A 181 -10.20 -18.92 -9.09
CA THR A 181 -8.85 -19.31 -8.75
C THR A 181 -8.41 -20.21 -9.88
N ASN A 182 -7.48 -19.74 -10.69
CA ASN A 182 -6.72 -20.65 -11.54
C ASN A 182 -6.16 -21.72 -10.60
N LYS A 183 -6.67 -22.96 -10.70
CA LYS A 183 -6.17 -24.11 -9.98
C LYS A 183 -4.70 -24.27 -10.35
N SER A 184 -3.81 -23.75 -9.52
CA SER A 184 -2.39 -24.10 -9.59
C SER A 184 -2.26 -25.48 -8.97
N ASN A 185 -1.75 -26.43 -9.76
CA ASN A 185 -1.49 -27.77 -9.29
C ASN A 185 -0.54 -27.70 -8.09
N ALA A 186 -0.92 -28.41 -7.02
CA ALA A 186 -0.14 -28.54 -5.82
C ALA A 186 1.08 -29.42 -6.08
N SER A 187 2.15 -28.83 -6.61
CA SER A 187 3.48 -29.41 -6.58
C SER A 187 4.47 -28.25 -6.43
N ASP A 188 5.21 -28.32 -5.32
CA ASP A 188 6.26 -27.40 -4.85
C ASP A 188 5.79 -26.12 -4.15
N ILE A 189 5.84 -26.16 -2.81
CA ILE A 189 5.77 -24.97 -1.95
C ILE A 189 7.13 -24.27 -2.05
N PHE A 190 7.34 -23.51 -3.11
CA PHE A 190 8.38 -22.49 -3.12
C PHE A 190 7.87 -21.27 -2.35
N VAL A 191 8.62 -20.80 -1.35
CA VAL A 191 8.44 -19.45 -0.81
C VAL A 191 8.95 -18.49 -1.88
N GLU A 192 8.09 -18.18 -2.84
CA GLU A 192 8.44 -17.25 -3.90
C GLU A 192 8.46 -15.84 -3.31
N VAL A 193 9.66 -15.28 -3.14
CA VAL A 193 9.83 -13.87 -2.77
C VAL A 193 9.49 -13.04 -4.00
N GLN A 194 8.21 -12.69 -4.12
CA GLN A 194 7.67 -11.90 -5.22
C GLN A 194 7.87 -10.39 -4.99
N SER A 195 7.86 -9.64 -6.09
CA SER A 195 7.83 -8.18 -6.06
C SER A 195 6.64 -7.68 -5.21
N GLY A 196 6.89 -6.64 -4.41
CA GLY A 196 5.83 -5.98 -3.64
C GLY A 196 4.77 -5.31 -4.52
N ILE A 197 5.09 -4.98 -5.77
CA ILE A 197 4.17 -4.37 -6.73
C ILE A 197 3.56 -5.38 -7.71
N ASP A 198 3.78 -6.68 -7.50
CA ASP A 198 3.13 -7.72 -8.31
C ASP A 198 1.60 -7.74 -8.04
N PRO A 199 0.75 -7.57 -9.08
CA PRO A 199 -0.70 -7.59 -8.94
C PRO A 199 -1.29 -8.97 -8.63
N THR A 200 -0.52 -10.05 -8.80
CA THR A 200 -1.02 -11.43 -8.70
C THR A 200 -1.20 -11.89 -7.27
N ILE A 201 -2.23 -12.71 -7.01
CA ILE A 201 -2.39 -13.40 -5.72
C ILE A 201 -1.57 -14.67 -5.78
N ASN A 202 -0.48 -14.73 -5.03
CA ASN A 202 0.34 -15.94 -4.96
C ASN A 202 -0.35 -17.07 -4.19
N HIS A 203 0.20 -18.27 -4.33
CA HIS A 203 -0.35 -19.48 -3.74
C HIS A 203 -0.48 -19.42 -2.21
N THR A 204 0.52 -18.86 -1.51
CA THR A 204 0.48 -18.72 -0.04
C THR A 204 -0.65 -17.80 0.41
N LEU A 205 -0.79 -16.64 -0.23
CA LEU A 205 -1.87 -15.71 0.04
C LEU A 205 -3.23 -16.32 -0.32
N ASN A 206 -3.34 -17.04 -1.43
CA ASN A 206 -4.57 -17.71 -1.84
C ASN A 206 -5.02 -18.75 -0.80
N LYS A 207 -4.09 -19.55 -0.24
CA LYS A 207 -4.40 -20.52 0.82
C LYS A 207 -4.99 -19.85 2.07
N ILE A 208 -4.46 -18.69 2.47
CA ILE A 208 -4.98 -17.92 3.60
C ILE A 208 -6.40 -17.44 3.28
N LEU A 209 -6.62 -16.86 2.09
CA LEU A 209 -7.93 -16.38 1.66
C LEU A 209 -8.97 -17.51 1.58
N GLU A 210 -8.58 -18.69 1.06
CA GLU A 210 -9.43 -19.88 1.03
C GLU A 210 -9.75 -20.40 2.43
N SER A 211 -8.78 -20.41 3.35
CA SER A 211 -9.02 -20.78 4.76
C SER A 211 -10.07 -19.87 5.42
N ILE A 212 -9.99 -18.57 5.15
CA ILE A 212 -10.95 -17.58 5.64
C ILE A 212 -12.34 -17.78 5.01
N ARG A 213 -12.42 -17.93 3.68
CA ARG A 213 -13.68 -18.21 2.96
C ARG A 213 -14.37 -19.47 3.48
N ASN A 214 -13.58 -20.51 3.76
CA ASN A 214 -14.05 -21.79 4.32
C ASN A 214 -14.25 -21.75 5.84
N ARG A 215 -14.12 -20.58 6.48
CA ARG A 215 -14.29 -20.37 7.94
C ARG A 215 -13.36 -21.20 8.83
N LYS A 216 -12.26 -21.72 8.28
CA LYS A 216 -11.20 -22.40 9.03
C LYS A 216 -10.29 -21.40 9.76
N GLN A 217 -10.20 -20.19 9.24
CA GLN A 217 -9.51 -19.06 9.85
C GLN A 217 -10.49 -17.89 9.98
N HIS A 218 -10.51 -17.22 11.14
CA HIS A 218 -11.54 -16.23 11.47
C HIS A 218 -11.16 -14.78 11.19
N PHE A 219 -9.91 -14.50 10.81
CA PHE A 219 -9.42 -13.16 10.50
C PHE A 219 -8.21 -13.21 9.57
N PHE A 220 -7.97 -12.15 8.81
CA PHE A 220 -6.72 -11.95 8.09
C PHE A 220 -5.78 -11.08 8.92
N PHE A 221 -4.51 -11.47 9.06
CA PHE A 221 -3.52 -10.68 9.78
C PHE A 221 -2.26 -10.44 8.95
N SER A 222 -1.72 -9.23 9.04
CA SER A 222 -0.37 -8.88 8.59
C SER A 222 0.20 -7.74 9.43
N ASP A 223 1.51 -7.54 9.46
CA ASP A 223 2.14 -6.51 10.29
C ASP A 223 1.65 -5.08 9.95
N SER A 224 1.50 -4.80 8.65
CA SER A 224 1.08 -3.51 8.06
C SER A 224 0.65 -3.73 6.60
N PHE A 225 0.01 -2.74 5.98
CA PHE A 225 -0.44 -2.87 4.58
C PHE A 225 0.68 -3.19 3.60
N LYS A 226 1.88 -2.61 3.76
CA LYS A 226 3.02 -2.90 2.88
C LYS A 226 3.45 -4.38 2.94
N MET A 227 3.21 -5.05 4.07
CA MET A 227 3.51 -6.47 4.27
C MET A 227 2.40 -7.38 3.71
N ILE A 228 1.24 -6.81 3.33
CA ILE A 228 0.25 -7.49 2.50
C ILE A 228 0.67 -7.38 1.03
N THR A 229 0.86 -6.14 0.56
CA THR A 229 1.30 -5.80 -0.80
C THR A 229 1.56 -4.28 -0.90
N ARG A 230 2.39 -3.88 -1.86
CA ARG A 230 2.53 -2.47 -2.29
C ARG A 230 1.64 -2.15 -3.49
N HIS A 231 1.09 -3.16 -4.16
CA HIS A 231 0.16 -2.97 -5.27
C HIS A 231 -1.25 -2.59 -4.77
N PRO A 232 -1.79 -1.42 -5.15
CA PRO A 232 -3.02 -0.89 -4.56
C PRO A 232 -4.25 -1.74 -4.85
N GLU A 233 -4.43 -2.19 -6.10
CA GLU A 233 -5.60 -3.01 -6.47
C GLU A 233 -5.65 -4.34 -5.70
N LYS A 234 -4.53 -5.08 -5.68
CA LYS A 234 -4.35 -6.31 -4.90
C LYS A 234 -4.67 -6.11 -3.41
N LEU A 235 -4.30 -4.97 -2.81
CA LEU A 235 -4.66 -4.68 -1.41
C LEU A 235 -6.18 -4.64 -1.24
N TYR A 236 -6.89 -3.88 -2.07
CA TYR A 236 -8.36 -3.80 -2.01
C TYR A 236 -9.03 -5.12 -2.33
N LYS A 237 -8.52 -5.88 -3.30
CA LYS A 237 -9.00 -7.22 -3.62
C LYS A 237 -8.93 -8.17 -2.43
N ILE A 238 -7.84 -8.12 -1.67
CA ILE A 238 -7.67 -8.93 -0.45
C ILE A 238 -8.68 -8.48 0.61
N ILE A 239 -8.76 -7.18 0.88
CA ILE A 239 -9.69 -6.63 1.87
C ILE A 239 -11.14 -6.98 1.51
N GLU A 240 -11.54 -6.80 0.25
CA GLU A 240 -12.86 -7.13 -0.28
C GLU A 240 -13.18 -8.62 -0.05
N SER A 241 -12.25 -9.51 -0.40
CA SER A 241 -12.42 -10.94 -0.23
C SER A 241 -12.56 -11.36 1.23
N VAL A 242 -11.81 -10.75 2.15
CA VAL A 242 -11.86 -11.07 3.59
C VAL A 242 -13.16 -10.55 4.21
N LEU A 243 -13.57 -9.33 3.87
CA LEU A 243 -14.81 -8.75 4.35
C LEU A 243 -16.05 -9.48 3.82
N ASN A 244 -16.03 -9.93 2.56
CA ASN A 244 -17.12 -10.75 2.00
C ASN A 244 -17.16 -12.18 2.60
N ALA A 245 -16.09 -12.64 3.23
CA ALA A 245 -16.11 -13.85 4.05
C ALA A 245 -16.60 -13.59 5.50
N ASN A 246 -17.05 -12.37 5.80
CA ASN A 246 -17.44 -11.91 7.13
C ASN A 246 -16.32 -12.05 8.18
N ALA A 247 -15.08 -11.83 7.77
CA ALA A 247 -13.90 -11.84 8.63
C ALA A 247 -13.27 -10.43 8.68
N PRO A 248 -12.60 -10.05 9.79
CA PRO A 248 -11.85 -8.80 9.85
C PRO A 248 -10.46 -8.94 9.20
N VAL A 249 -9.98 -7.82 8.65
CA VAL A 249 -8.56 -7.61 8.32
C VAL A 249 -7.91 -6.86 9.47
N VAL A 250 -6.76 -7.33 9.93
CA VAL A 250 -6.08 -6.80 11.11
C VAL A 250 -4.61 -6.55 10.81
N THR A 251 -4.14 -5.36 11.18
CA THR A 251 -2.71 -5.06 11.33
C THR A 251 -2.36 -4.74 12.76
N PHE A 252 -1.11 -4.45 13.09
CA PHE A 252 -0.81 -3.91 14.42
C PHE A 252 -1.44 -2.55 14.70
N ASN A 253 -1.84 -1.84 13.65
CA ASN A 253 -2.38 -0.48 13.72
C ASN A 253 -3.88 -0.39 13.46
N TYR A 254 -4.43 -1.33 12.69
CA TYR A 254 -5.82 -1.26 12.25
C TYR A 254 -6.59 -2.54 12.53
N TYR A 255 -7.85 -2.39 12.88
CA TYR A 255 -8.86 -3.45 12.83
C TYR A 255 -9.93 -3.01 11.85
N ILE A 256 -10.28 -3.87 10.90
CA ILE A 256 -11.12 -3.54 9.76
C ILE A 256 -12.17 -4.62 9.60
N SER A 257 -13.44 -4.31 9.83
CA SER A 257 -14.55 -5.21 9.58
C SER A 257 -15.74 -4.48 8.93
N ASN A 258 -16.68 -5.26 8.41
CA ASN A 258 -17.92 -4.70 7.86
C ASN A 258 -18.82 -4.20 9.01
N GLY A 259 -18.87 -2.88 9.19
CA GLY A 259 -19.66 -2.20 10.24
C GLY A 259 -18.83 -1.66 11.40
N TYR A 260 -17.53 -1.95 11.48
CA TYR A 260 -16.65 -1.46 12.54
C TYR A 260 -15.20 -1.34 12.06
N VAL A 261 -14.57 -0.22 12.39
CA VAL A 261 -13.13 -0.02 12.21
C VAL A 261 -12.52 0.53 13.49
N ALA A 262 -11.27 0.17 13.77
CA ALA A 262 -10.48 0.78 14.81
C ALA A 262 -9.07 1.11 14.34
N ARG A 263 -8.52 2.18 14.89
CA ARG A 263 -7.18 2.69 14.65
C ARG A 263 -6.45 2.81 15.98
N ARG A 264 -5.24 2.27 16.04
CA ARG A 264 -4.33 2.46 17.18
C ARG A 264 -4.02 3.95 17.33
N THR A 265 -4.14 4.46 18.55
CA THR A 265 -3.91 5.89 18.85
C THR A 265 -2.55 6.38 18.38
N ASN A 266 -1.49 5.63 18.70
CA ASN A 266 -0.14 5.88 18.21
C ASN A 266 0.26 4.74 17.28
N LEU A 267 0.46 5.06 16.00
CA LEU A 267 0.82 4.05 15.02
C LEU A 267 2.21 3.48 15.31
N LEU A 268 2.33 2.17 15.20
CA LEU A 268 3.59 1.46 15.24
C LEU A 268 4.15 1.39 13.82
N LYS A 269 5.45 1.66 13.68
CA LYS A 269 6.15 1.46 12.41
C LYS A 269 6.02 0.00 11.94
N PRO A 270 5.99 -0.25 10.63
CA PRO A 270 6.15 -1.59 10.09
C PRO A 270 7.42 -2.27 10.62
N ALA A 271 7.36 -3.58 10.86
CA ALA A 271 8.52 -4.32 11.35
C ALA A 271 9.60 -4.48 10.26
N HIS A 272 10.87 -4.48 10.66
CA HIS A 272 12.01 -4.76 9.81
C HIS A 272 12.81 -6.00 10.28
N SER A 273 12.48 -6.53 11.46
CA SER A 273 13.10 -7.70 12.05
C SER A 273 12.08 -8.49 12.88
N GLU A 274 12.39 -9.76 13.16
CA GLU A 274 11.59 -10.58 14.09
C GLU A 274 11.54 -9.98 15.51
N LYS A 275 12.63 -9.31 15.93
CA LYS A 275 12.68 -8.59 17.20
C LYS A 275 11.62 -7.48 17.23
N ASP A 276 11.51 -6.68 16.16
CA ASP A 276 10.47 -5.66 16.06
C ASP A 276 9.07 -6.27 16.18
N LEU A 277 8.81 -7.40 15.49
CA LEU A 277 7.52 -8.10 15.57
C LEU A 277 7.20 -8.53 17.00
N ASN A 278 8.16 -9.15 17.70
CA ASN A 278 7.99 -9.61 19.08
C ASN A 278 7.70 -8.45 20.05
N GLU A 279 8.34 -7.30 19.87
CA GLU A 279 8.05 -6.09 20.65
C GLU A 279 6.65 -5.54 20.35
N LYS A 280 6.24 -5.53 19.07
CA LYS A 280 4.90 -5.08 18.65
C LYS A 280 3.80 -5.97 19.23
N TYR A 281 3.98 -7.29 19.27
CA TYR A 281 3.02 -8.20 19.90
C TYR A 281 2.80 -7.88 21.38
N LYS A 282 3.86 -7.51 22.10
CA LYS A 282 3.78 -7.14 23.53
C LYS A 282 3.12 -5.77 23.74
N ASN A 283 3.22 -4.87 22.78
CA ASN A 283 2.67 -3.52 22.87
C ASN A 283 1.16 -3.46 22.60
N THR A 284 0.36 -3.40 23.67
CA THR A 284 -1.11 -3.25 23.61
C THR A 284 -1.60 -1.81 23.67
N ASN A 285 -0.71 -0.83 23.76
CA ASN A 285 -1.08 0.56 24.00
C ASN A 285 -1.83 1.15 22.80
N GLY A 286 -2.95 1.81 23.09
CA GLY A 286 -3.80 2.44 22.07
C GLY A 286 -4.68 1.49 21.26
N LEU A 287 -4.71 0.19 21.59
CA LEU A 287 -5.61 -0.78 20.96
C LEU A 287 -7.03 -0.71 21.53
N ARG A 288 -8.03 -0.99 20.69
CA ARG A 288 -9.43 -1.20 21.12
C ARG A 288 -9.72 -2.67 21.41
N LYS A 289 -10.80 -2.95 22.13
CA LYS A 289 -11.13 -4.29 22.64
C LYS A 289 -11.09 -5.38 21.54
N ALA A 290 -11.84 -5.20 20.46
CA ALA A 290 -11.87 -6.17 19.35
C ALA A 290 -10.49 -6.35 18.68
N HIS A 291 -9.72 -5.27 18.57
CA HIS A 291 -8.36 -5.30 18.03
C HIS A 291 -7.40 -6.06 18.96
N LEU A 292 -7.45 -5.75 20.26
CA LEU A 292 -6.64 -6.38 21.29
C LEU A 292 -6.91 -7.89 21.41
N GLU A 293 -8.17 -8.31 21.29
CA GLU A 293 -8.55 -9.73 21.34
C GLU A 293 -7.84 -10.53 20.24
N ILE A 294 -7.78 -10.02 19.01
CA ILE A 294 -7.06 -10.68 17.91
C ILE A 294 -5.55 -10.66 18.15
N ILE A 295 -4.98 -9.51 18.56
CA ILE A 295 -3.53 -9.43 18.83
C ILE A 295 -3.10 -10.41 19.93
N LYS A 296 -3.97 -10.71 20.92
CA LYS A 296 -3.69 -11.70 21.96
C LYS A 296 -3.69 -13.14 21.45
N ILE A 297 -4.51 -13.48 20.45
CA ILE A 297 -4.54 -14.81 19.83
C ILE A 297 -3.24 -15.08 19.05
N MET A 298 -2.60 -14.03 18.55
CA MET A 298 -1.37 -14.11 17.75
C MET A 298 -0.08 -14.20 18.59
N ARG A 299 -0.17 -14.07 19.92
CA ARG A 299 0.96 -14.21 20.85
C ARG A 299 1.19 -15.67 21.18
#